data_AF-A0A9N9G6I1-F1
#
_entry.id   AF-A0A9N9G6I1-F1
#
_cell.length_a   1.000
_cell.length_b   1.000
_cell.length_c   1.000
_cell.angle_alpha   90.00
_cell.angle_beta   90.00
_cell.angle_gamma   90.00
#
_symmetry.space_group_name_H-M   'P 1'
#
loop_
_entity.id
_entity.type
_entity.pdbx_description
1 polymer ?
#
loop_
_entity_poly.entity_id
_entity_poly.type
_entity_poly.pdbx_seq_one_letter_code
_entity_poly.pdbx_strand_id
1 'polypeptide(L)'
;SKRSVAAKFNIEPKQLRDWLNKKEQLLLTKPHIKKLSTSAKPRYPIFEIELFKWIKSLHSNQKVVSRYMIQEKAKILSRKLQYTTIYPNILECKWGNKWLERFMCHYKLSNRCRTTIAQSLIGNMDETPLTFDMPSNMTVEETGSRTVSIHTTGHEKSNFTV
;
A
#
# COMPACT_ATOMS: atom_id res chain seq x y z
N SER A 1 27.26 -24.08 -27.49
CA SER A 1 26.24 -24.65 -26.57
C SER A 1 26.01 -23.73 -25.37
N LYS A 2 24.79 -23.66 -24.81
CA LYS A 2 24.47 -22.85 -23.61
C LYS A 2 25.41 -23.13 -22.43
N ARG A 3 25.86 -24.39 -22.28
CA ARG A 3 26.83 -24.79 -21.24
C ARG A 3 28.22 -24.17 -21.45
N SER A 4 28.68 -24.07 -22.69
CA SER A 4 29.99 -23.46 -23.03
C SER A 4 29.98 -21.95 -22.79
N VAL A 5 28.87 -21.27 -23.09
CA VAL A 5 28.70 -19.85 -22.74
C VAL A 5 28.69 -19.66 -21.23
N ALA A 6 27.94 -20.48 -20.50
CA ALA A 6 27.88 -20.43 -19.05
C ALA A 6 29.28 -20.64 -18.41
N ALA A 7 30.04 -21.61 -18.92
CA ALA A 7 31.43 -21.86 -18.51
C ALA A 7 32.36 -20.66 -18.79
N LYS A 8 32.23 -20.01 -19.97
CA LYS A 8 33.04 -18.82 -20.32
C LYS A 8 32.86 -17.67 -19.31
N PHE A 9 31.65 -17.50 -18.78
CA PHE A 9 31.32 -16.43 -17.84
C PHE A 9 31.34 -16.87 -16.37
N ASN A 10 31.77 -18.11 -16.09
CA ASN A 10 31.75 -18.70 -14.75
C ASN A 10 30.37 -18.59 -14.06
N ILE A 11 29.30 -18.83 -14.82
CA ILE A 11 27.92 -18.83 -14.33
C ILE A 11 27.31 -20.23 -14.47
N GLU A 12 26.30 -20.52 -13.67
CA GLU A 12 25.59 -21.78 -13.77
C GLU A 12 24.73 -21.81 -15.05
N PRO A 13 24.70 -22.92 -15.83
CA PRO A 13 23.82 -23.04 -16.99
C PRO A 13 22.33 -22.83 -16.67
N LYS A 14 21.91 -23.01 -15.40
CA LYS A 14 20.57 -22.65 -14.92
C LYS A 14 20.35 -21.14 -14.90
N GLN A 15 21.28 -20.36 -14.36
CA GLN A 15 21.20 -18.90 -14.33
C GLN A 15 21.07 -18.32 -15.75
N LEU A 16 21.87 -18.84 -16.69
CA LEU A 16 21.78 -18.42 -18.10
C LEU A 16 20.39 -18.72 -18.70
N ARG A 17 19.78 -19.86 -18.38
CA ARG A 17 18.42 -20.18 -18.84
C ARG A 17 17.38 -19.24 -18.22
N ASP A 18 17.47 -18.98 -16.93
CA ASP A 18 16.53 -18.10 -16.22
C ASP A 18 16.62 -16.64 -16.72
N TRP A 19 17.81 -16.15 -17.01
CA TRP A 19 18.01 -14.82 -17.61
C TRP A 19 17.48 -14.75 -19.03
N LEU A 20 17.68 -15.79 -19.85
CA LEU A 20 17.10 -15.84 -21.19
C LEU A 20 15.56 -15.84 -21.14
N ASN A 21 14.96 -16.59 -20.22
CA ASN A 21 13.51 -16.61 -20.03
C ASN A 21 12.94 -15.26 -19.55
N LYS A 22 13.74 -14.45 -18.86
CA LYS A 22 13.37 -13.11 -18.35
C LYS A 22 14.00 -11.97 -19.14
N LYS A 23 14.55 -12.24 -20.33
CA LYS A 23 15.36 -11.29 -21.11
C LYS A 23 14.62 -9.96 -21.36
N GLU A 24 13.37 -10.04 -21.81
CA GLU A 24 12.57 -8.85 -22.11
C GLU A 24 12.35 -7.99 -20.86
N GLN A 25 12.06 -8.64 -19.73
CA GLN A 25 11.87 -7.95 -18.44
C GLN A 25 13.19 -7.29 -17.98
N LEU A 26 14.32 -7.99 -18.11
CA LEU A 26 15.65 -7.45 -17.78
C LEU A 26 16.01 -6.22 -18.61
N LEU A 27 15.67 -6.21 -19.90
CA LEU A 27 15.94 -5.08 -20.79
C LEU A 27 15.07 -3.85 -20.47
N LEU A 28 13.83 -4.07 -20.02
CA LEU A 28 12.92 -2.99 -19.62
C LEU A 28 13.23 -2.43 -18.21
N THR A 29 13.92 -3.19 -17.36
CA THR A 29 14.24 -2.73 -16.00
C THR A 29 15.31 -1.65 -15.95
N LYS A 30 15.17 -0.72 -14.98
CA LYS A 30 16.18 0.31 -14.71
C LYS A 30 17.47 -0.33 -14.15
N PRO A 31 18.66 0.21 -14.48
CA PRO A 31 19.95 -0.42 -14.17
C PRO A 31 20.26 -0.57 -12.67
N HIS A 32 19.68 0.25 -11.79
CA HIS A 32 19.91 0.17 -10.34
C HIS A 32 19.00 -0.85 -9.62
N ILE A 33 18.07 -1.49 -10.33
CA ILE A 33 17.13 -2.44 -9.73
C ILE A 33 17.83 -3.81 -9.55
N LYS A 34 18.09 -4.19 -8.30
CA LYS A 34 18.77 -5.46 -7.97
C LYS A 34 17.86 -6.70 -8.04
N LYS A 35 16.53 -6.54 -8.04
CA LYS A 35 15.55 -7.65 -8.01
C LYS A 35 14.33 -7.33 -8.89
N LEU A 36 14.01 -8.22 -9.83
CA LEU A 36 12.91 -8.08 -10.80
C LEU A 36 11.50 -8.31 -10.23
N SER A 37 11.38 -9.08 -9.15
CA SER A 37 10.09 -9.44 -8.55
C SER A 37 10.20 -9.41 -7.03
N THR A 38 9.90 -8.26 -6.43
CA THR A 38 10.01 -8.08 -4.97
C THR A 38 8.76 -8.58 -4.23
N SER A 39 7.61 -8.62 -4.92
CA SER A 39 6.32 -8.95 -4.31
C SER A 39 5.98 -10.41 -4.53
N ALA A 40 5.80 -11.17 -3.45
CA ALA A 40 5.19 -12.49 -3.53
C ALA A 40 3.77 -12.37 -4.13
N LYS A 41 3.26 -13.46 -4.70
CA LYS A 41 1.89 -13.45 -5.22
C LYS A 41 0.88 -13.26 -4.07
N PRO A 42 -0.20 -12.49 -4.28
CA PRO A 42 -1.32 -12.40 -3.35
C PRO A 42 -1.82 -13.78 -2.92
N ARG A 43 -2.08 -13.95 -1.61
CA ARG A 43 -2.63 -15.21 -1.10
C ARG A 43 -4.10 -15.37 -1.53
N TYR A 44 -4.81 -14.26 -1.63
CA TYR A 44 -6.22 -14.21 -2.03
C TYR A 44 -6.43 -13.17 -3.15
N PRO A 45 -6.03 -13.47 -4.40
CA PRO A 45 -5.99 -12.46 -5.47
C PRO A 45 -7.35 -11.79 -5.74
N ILE A 46 -8.43 -12.57 -5.85
CA ILE A 46 -9.77 -12.05 -6.17
C ILE A 46 -10.27 -11.13 -5.06
N PHE A 47 -10.08 -11.56 -3.81
CA PHE A 47 -10.44 -10.80 -2.62
C PHE A 47 -9.65 -9.49 -2.51
N GLU A 48 -8.32 -9.55 -2.70
CA GLU A 48 -7.46 -8.38 -2.62
C GLU A 48 -7.83 -7.34 -3.70
N ILE A 49 -8.26 -7.77 -4.89
CA ILE A 49 -8.75 -6.87 -5.95
C ILE A 49 -10.04 -6.15 -5.53
N GLU A 50 -11.02 -6.84 -4.94
CA GLU A 50 -12.26 -6.19 -4.46
C GLU A 50 -11.96 -5.18 -3.36
N LEU A 51 -11.11 -5.55 -2.40
CA LEU A 51 -10.70 -4.66 -1.32
C LEU A 51 -9.97 -3.42 -1.85
N PHE A 52 -9.07 -3.58 -2.81
CA PHE A 52 -8.37 -2.46 -3.43
C PHE A 52 -9.31 -1.53 -4.20
N LYS A 53 -10.31 -2.07 -4.91
CA LYS A 53 -11.36 -1.27 -5.56
C LYS A 53 -12.14 -0.41 -4.55
N TRP A 54 -12.44 -0.97 -3.38
CA TRP A 54 -13.10 -0.22 -2.31
C TRP A 54 -12.23 0.94 -1.80
N ILE A 55 -10.92 0.73 -1.61
CA ILE A 55 -9.98 1.81 -1.24
C ILE A 55 -10.00 2.92 -2.30
N LYS A 56 -9.92 2.56 -3.59
CA LYS A 56 -10.00 3.55 -4.69
C LYS A 56 -11.29 4.36 -4.66
N SER A 57 -12.42 3.72 -4.40
CA SER A 57 -13.71 4.40 -4.26
C SER A 57 -13.71 5.40 -3.10
N LEU A 58 -13.07 5.09 -1.98
CA LEU A 58 -12.93 6.03 -0.87
C LEU A 58 -12.06 7.24 -1.24
N HIS A 59 -10.98 7.03 -1.99
CA HIS A 59 -10.10 8.12 -2.42
C HIS A 59 -10.75 9.01 -3.47
N SER A 60 -11.59 8.45 -4.37
CA SER A 60 -12.43 9.25 -5.27
C SER A 60 -13.37 10.19 -4.50
N ASN A 61 -13.77 9.79 -3.29
CA ASN A 61 -14.58 10.61 -2.38
C ASN A 61 -13.72 11.41 -1.38
N GLN A 62 -12.40 11.45 -1.55
CA GLN A 62 -11.43 12.14 -0.67
C GLN A 62 -11.56 11.74 0.82
N LYS A 63 -11.97 10.50 1.10
CA LYS A 63 -12.09 9.99 2.47
C LYS A 63 -10.75 9.42 2.95
N VAL A 64 -10.43 9.68 4.21
CA VAL A 64 -9.26 9.10 4.88
C VAL A 64 -9.42 7.59 4.99
N VAL A 65 -8.36 6.84 4.66
CA VAL A 65 -8.31 5.39 4.83
C VAL A 65 -7.18 5.04 5.78
N SER A 66 -7.53 4.56 6.97
CA SER A 66 -6.54 4.07 7.92
C SER A 66 -6.23 2.59 7.71
N ARG A 67 -5.07 2.15 8.19
CA ARG A 67 -4.67 0.73 8.22
C ARG A 67 -5.74 -0.14 8.89
N TYR A 68 -6.28 0.34 10.01
CA TYR A 68 -7.33 -0.35 10.75
C TYR A 68 -8.62 -0.50 9.93
N MET A 69 -9.05 0.55 9.21
CA MET A 69 -10.22 0.48 8.34
C MET A 69 -10.09 -0.61 7.27
N ILE A 70 -8.88 -0.78 6.71
CA ILE A 70 -8.61 -1.84 5.72
C ILE A 70 -8.75 -3.22 6.37
N GLN A 71 -8.24 -3.41 7.59
CA GLN A 71 -8.34 -4.68 8.32
C GLN A 71 -9.78 -5.03 8.68
N GLU A 72 -10.55 -4.06 9.19
CA GLU A 72 -11.97 -4.26 9.51
C GLU A 72 -12.79 -4.54 8.26
N LYS A 73 -12.55 -3.80 7.18
CA LYS A 73 -13.18 -4.08 5.89
C LYS A 73 -12.84 -5.49 5.40
N ALA A 74 -11.60 -5.93 5.54
CA ALA A 74 -11.18 -7.26 5.15
C ALA A 74 -11.91 -8.36 5.95
N LYS A 75 -12.03 -8.21 7.28
CA LYS A 75 -12.80 -9.12 8.14
C LYS A 75 -14.28 -9.21 7.77
N ILE A 76 -14.89 -8.08 7.41
CA ILE A 76 -16.29 -8.06 6.98
C ILE A 76 -16.43 -8.73 5.61
N LEU A 77 -15.56 -8.39 4.65
CA LEU A 77 -15.60 -8.95 3.31
C LEU A 77 -15.35 -10.46 3.31
N SER A 78 -14.48 -10.98 4.18
CA SER A 78 -14.13 -12.40 4.22
C SER A 78 -15.31 -13.31 4.61
N ARG A 79 -16.35 -12.77 5.24
CA ARG A 79 -17.56 -13.50 5.61
C ARG A 79 -18.53 -13.72 4.45
N LYS A 80 -18.34 -13.04 3.32
CA LYS A 80 -19.19 -13.23 2.14
C LYS A 80 -19.05 -14.65 1.61
N LEU A 81 -20.18 -15.28 1.30
CA LEU A 81 -20.25 -16.67 0.84
C LEU A 81 -19.33 -16.95 -0.37
N GLN A 82 -19.26 -16.00 -1.32
CA GLN A 82 -18.39 -16.07 -2.50
C GLN A 82 -16.93 -16.39 -2.16
N TYR A 83 -16.42 -15.89 -1.04
CA TYR A 83 -15.03 -16.10 -0.64
C TYR A 83 -14.85 -17.34 0.21
N THR A 84 -15.81 -17.68 1.05
CA THR A 84 -15.79 -18.91 1.84
C THR A 84 -15.78 -20.15 0.93
N THR A 85 -16.55 -20.13 -0.17
CA THR A 85 -16.59 -21.23 -1.14
C THR A 85 -15.27 -21.38 -1.91
N ILE A 86 -14.64 -20.27 -2.32
CA ILE A 86 -13.39 -20.30 -3.09
C ILE A 86 -12.18 -20.58 -2.18
N TYR A 87 -12.22 -20.07 -0.94
CA TYR A 87 -11.11 -20.11 0.01
C TYR A 87 -11.60 -20.61 1.39
N PRO A 88 -11.52 -21.91 1.68
CA PRO A 88 -12.04 -22.47 2.94
C PRO A 88 -11.35 -21.88 4.18
N ASN A 89 -10.06 -21.58 4.09
CA ASN A 89 -9.26 -21.09 5.23
C ASN A 89 -9.25 -19.55 5.34
N ILE A 90 -10.18 -18.86 4.67
CA ILE A 90 -10.21 -17.39 4.68
C ILE A 90 -10.71 -16.83 6.01
N LEU A 91 -11.65 -17.53 6.65
CA LEU A 91 -12.23 -17.14 7.94
C LEU A 91 -11.22 -17.24 9.10
N GLU A 92 -10.27 -18.18 9.01
CA GLU A 92 -9.17 -18.35 9.96
C GLU A 92 -8.07 -17.29 9.80
N CYS A 93 -8.10 -16.51 8.72
CA CYS A 93 -7.11 -15.48 8.48
C CYS A 93 -7.25 -14.36 9.51
N LYS A 94 -6.16 -14.04 10.22
CA LYS A 94 -6.15 -13.02 11.28
C LYS A 94 -6.22 -11.58 10.77
N TRP A 95 -6.01 -11.34 9.47
CA TRP A 95 -5.94 -10.01 8.84
C TRP A 95 -4.99 -9.02 9.56
N GLY A 96 -3.93 -9.54 10.19
CA GLY A 96 -3.00 -8.76 11.00
C GLY A 96 -2.02 -7.91 10.18
N ASN A 97 -1.16 -7.16 10.88
CA ASN A 97 -0.23 -6.21 10.25
C ASN A 97 0.65 -6.81 9.16
N LYS A 98 1.13 -8.05 9.33
CA LYS A 98 1.94 -8.75 8.32
C LYS A 98 1.19 -8.98 7.01
N TRP A 99 -0.10 -9.30 7.08
CA TRP A 99 -0.92 -9.45 5.88
C TRP A 99 -1.16 -8.07 5.25
N LEU A 100 -1.49 -7.07 6.06
CA LEU A 100 -1.72 -5.72 5.58
C LEU A 100 -0.49 -5.11 4.88
N GLU A 101 0.72 -5.32 5.41
CA GLU A 101 1.96 -4.86 4.78
C GLU A 101 2.21 -5.51 3.43
N ARG A 102 1.92 -6.80 3.30
CA ARG A 102 2.02 -7.50 2.02
C ARG A 102 0.99 -6.99 1.03
N PHE A 103 -0.26 -6.85 1.46
CA PHE A 103 -1.33 -6.24 0.66
C PHE A 103 -0.91 -4.85 0.18
N MET A 104 -0.45 -3.97 1.08
CA MET A 104 0.03 -2.64 0.70
C MET A 104 1.22 -2.72 -0.28
N CYS A 105 2.17 -3.63 -0.09
CA CYS A 105 3.28 -3.83 -1.02
C CYS A 105 2.82 -4.30 -2.41
N HIS A 106 1.82 -5.18 -2.49
CA HIS A 106 1.26 -5.66 -3.77
C HIS A 106 0.63 -4.53 -4.57
N TYR A 107 -0.12 -3.66 -3.90
CA TYR A 107 -0.85 -2.55 -4.52
C TYR A 107 -0.10 -1.22 -4.47
N LYS A 108 1.19 -1.23 -4.09
CA LYS A 108 2.05 -0.05 -3.95
C LYS A 108 1.39 1.03 -3.09
N LEU A 109 0.85 0.66 -1.94
CA LEU A 109 0.27 1.57 -0.96
C LEU A 109 1.28 1.88 0.15
N SER A 110 1.22 3.09 0.69
CA SER A 110 2.09 3.57 1.77
C SER A 110 1.33 4.49 2.72
N ASN A 111 1.73 4.54 3.99
CA ASN A 111 1.19 5.55 4.90
C ASN A 111 1.78 6.91 4.55
N ARG A 112 0.93 7.93 4.48
CA ARG A 112 1.33 9.32 4.19
C ARG A 112 0.79 10.23 5.28
N CYS A 113 1.66 11.11 5.78
CA CYS A 113 1.31 12.13 6.77
C CYS A 113 1.04 13.47 6.07
N ARG A 114 0.04 14.22 6.54
CA ARG A 114 -0.16 15.63 6.16
C ARG A 114 1.01 16.46 6.67
N THR A 115 1.68 17.18 5.79
CA THR A 115 2.73 18.13 6.19
C THR A 115 2.14 19.49 6.59
N THR A 116 0.98 19.86 6.05
CA THR A 116 0.44 21.22 6.16
C THR A 116 -0.11 21.57 7.54
N ILE A 117 -0.76 20.63 8.25
CA ILE A 117 -1.29 20.90 9.61
C ILE A 117 -0.17 21.05 10.65
N ALA A 118 0.88 20.23 10.54
CA ALA A 118 2.00 20.30 11.48
C ALA A 118 2.75 21.64 11.38
N GLN A 119 2.78 22.26 10.20
CA GLN A 119 3.44 23.56 10.00
C GLN A 119 2.66 24.72 10.66
N SER A 120 1.33 24.71 10.67
CA SER A 120 0.54 25.78 11.29
C SER A 120 0.62 25.81 12.81
N LEU A 121 0.92 24.67 13.45
CA LEU A 121 1.05 24.57 14.91
C LEU A 121 2.38 25.14 15.45
N ILE A 122 3.41 25.25 14.61
CA ILE A 122 4.74 25.75 15.01
C ILE A 122 4.71 27.27 15.28
N GLY A 123 3.75 28.01 14.70
CA GLY A 123 3.66 29.46 14.83
C GLY A 123 3.08 29.99 16.15
N ASN A 124 2.38 29.15 16.93
CA ASN A 124 1.71 29.53 18.17
C ASN A 124 2.33 28.78 19.36
N MET A 125 3.57 29.11 19.74
CA MET A 125 4.26 28.41 20.83
C MET A 125 3.78 28.82 22.24
N ASP A 126 3.11 29.98 22.34
CA ASP A 126 2.77 30.62 23.61
C ASP A 126 1.30 30.42 24.02
N GLU A 127 0.46 29.98 23.08
CA GLU A 127 -0.96 29.67 23.28
C GLU A 127 -1.25 28.23 22.85
N THR A 128 -2.09 27.48 23.57
CA THR A 128 -2.57 26.17 23.14
C THR A 128 -3.89 26.31 22.39
N PRO A 129 -3.90 26.42 21.04
CA PRO A 129 -5.14 26.54 20.29
C PRO A 129 -5.92 25.21 20.36
N LEU A 130 -7.18 25.27 20.81
CA LEU A 130 -8.10 24.16 20.68
C LEU A 130 -8.77 24.25 19.30
N THR A 131 -8.44 23.33 18.40
CA THR A 131 -9.02 23.25 17.05
C THR A 131 -10.36 22.52 17.08
N PHE A 132 -11.35 23.02 16.34
CA PHE A 132 -12.69 22.40 16.25
C PHE A 132 -12.68 21.01 15.63
N ASP A 133 -11.78 20.76 14.68
CA ASP A 133 -11.65 19.48 13.97
C ASP A 133 -10.18 19.04 13.99
N MET A 134 -9.91 17.83 14.47
CA MET A 134 -8.57 17.22 14.50
C MET A 134 -8.55 15.92 13.69
N PRO A 135 -8.68 15.97 12.35
CA PRO A 135 -8.67 14.78 11.52
C PRO A 135 -7.33 14.04 11.61
N SER A 136 -7.37 12.71 11.51
CA SER A 136 -6.16 11.88 11.45
C SER A 136 -5.20 12.43 10.39
N ASN A 137 -3.97 12.72 10.80
CA ASN A 137 -2.94 13.22 9.91
C ASN A 137 -2.38 12.14 8.97
N MET A 138 -2.71 10.86 9.20
CA MET A 138 -2.24 9.72 8.39
C MET A 138 -3.35 9.10 7.54
N THR A 139 -3.02 8.77 6.28
CA THR A 139 -3.85 7.97 5.38
C THR A 139 -2.99 7.00 4.57
N VAL A 140 -3.59 5.90 4.11
CA VAL A 140 -2.98 4.94 3.18
C VAL A 140 -3.20 5.45 1.76
N GLU A 141 -2.12 5.67 0.99
CA GLU A 141 -2.18 6.22 -0.36
C GLU A 141 -1.22 5.52 -1.32
N GLU A 142 -1.43 5.72 -2.63
CA GLU A 142 -0.51 5.21 -3.65
C GLU A 142 0.91 5.76 -3.42
N THR A 143 1.89 4.85 -3.47
CA THR A 143 3.30 5.13 -3.20
C THR A 143 3.84 6.07 -4.28
N GLY A 144 4.35 7.22 -3.87
CA GLY A 144 4.84 8.27 -4.77
C GLY A 144 3.83 9.37 -5.05
N SER A 145 2.62 9.33 -4.49
CA SER A 145 1.69 10.46 -4.49
C SER A 145 2.32 11.71 -3.86
N ARG A 146 2.31 12.83 -4.60
CA ARG A 146 2.83 14.14 -4.14
C ARG A 146 1.90 14.81 -3.13
N THR A 147 0.59 14.61 -3.27
CA THR A 147 -0.43 15.32 -2.49
C THR A 147 -1.48 14.34 -1.99
N VAL A 148 -1.91 14.52 -0.75
CA VAL A 148 -3.00 13.79 -0.12
C VAL A 148 -4.21 14.73 -0.06
N SER A 149 -5.24 14.48 -0.88
CA SER A 149 -6.49 15.28 -0.87
C SER A 149 -7.55 14.62 0.01
N ILE A 150 -7.81 15.21 1.17
CA ILE A 150 -8.83 14.75 2.12
C ILE A 150 -9.95 15.79 2.18
N HIS A 151 -11.19 15.35 2.14
CA HIS A 151 -12.34 16.19 2.39
C HIS A 151 -12.46 16.41 3.90
N THR A 152 -12.41 17.67 4.31
CA THR A 152 -12.52 18.10 5.70
C THR A 152 -13.63 19.13 5.81
N THR A 153 -14.21 19.30 6.99
CA THR A 153 -15.32 20.20 7.27
C THR A 153 -14.99 21.70 7.10
N GLY A 154 -13.74 22.04 6.75
CA GLY A 154 -13.30 23.41 6.49
C GLY A 154 -12.90 24.20 7.73
N HIS A 155 -13.14 23.66 8.93
CA HIS A 155 -12.85 24.28 10.23
C HIS A 155 -11.48 23.92 10.82
N GLU A 156 -10.56 23.42 10.00
CA GLU A 156 -9.24 22.92 10.46
C GLU A 156 -8.35 24.02 11.05
N LYS A 157 -8.62 25.28 10.69
CA LYS A 157 -7.95 26.49 11.18
C LYS A 157 -8.80 27.28 12.17
N SER A 158 -10.04 26.84 12.44
CA SER A 158 -10.89 27.46 13.44
C SER A 158 -10.47 26.96 14.81
N ASN A 159 -9.85 27.85 15.58
CA ASN A 159 -9.39 27.62 16.93
C ASN A 159 -10.00 28.65 17.88
N PHE A 160 -10.18 28.25 19.13
CA PHE A 160 -10.45 29.17 20.23
C PHE A 160 -9.31 29.06 21.24
N THR A 161 -8.94 30.22 21.78
CA THR A 161 -7.90 30.39 22.79
C THR A 161 -8.57 30.60 24.15
N VAL A 162 -8.03 29.98 25.20
CA VAL A 162 -8.51 30.07 26.59
C VAL A 162 -7.41 30.66 27.45
#